data_AF-A0A4Q0I1L2-F1
#
_entry.id   AF-A0A4Q0I1L2-F1
#
_cell.length_a   1.000
_cell.length_b   1.000
_cell.length_c   1.000
_cell.angle_alpha   90.00
_cell.angle_beta   90.00
_cell.angle_gamma   90.00
#
_symmetry.space_group_name_H-M   'P 1'
#
loop_
_entity.id
_entity.type
_entity.pdbx_description
1 polymer ?
#
loop_
_entity_poly.entity_id
_entity_poly.type
_entity_poly.pdbx_seq_one_letter_code
_entity_poly.pdbx_strand_id
1 'polypeptide(L)'
;NAGVGNLKSLNKAPKGDNIVYRALNQKDFDRLQQGLGLEAKNPTGNWKLDEHLVSGSSKKSWSNDPWISTTTDLEVAKGFNEAGNNLGVIAIDMNKVNSKALKGFEIYPRVNGVEGLPYHYSIWQQEVSVFGEIPLDAIMGVVK
;
A
#
# COMPACT_ATOMS: atom_id res chain seq x y z
N ASN A 1 -6.37 4.67 -22.79
CA ASN A 1 -6.58 4.30 -21.37
C ASN A 1 -6.60 2.79 -21.24
N ALA A 2 -5.45 2.19 -20.96
CA ALA A 2 -5.39 0.77 -20.59
C ALA A 2 -6.01 0.64 -19.18
N GLY A 3 -7.03 -0.19 -19.02
CA GLY A 3 -7.63 -0.48 -17.71
C GLY A 3 -6.66 -1.26 -16.82
N VAL A 4 -6.82 -1.17 -15.50
CA VAL A 4 -6.12 -2.04 -14.53
C VAL A 4 -6.92 -3.34 -14.38
N GLY A 5 -6.58 -4.35 -15.17
CA GLY A 5 -7.31 -5.61 -15.27
C GLY A 5 -8.80 -5.41 -15.54
N ASN A 6 -9.61 -6.32 -14.99
CA ASN A 6 -11.07 -6.26 -15.02
C ASN A 6 -11.67 -5.44 -13.86
N LEU A 7 -10.85 -4.62 -13.18
CA LEU A 7 -11.34 -3.79 -12.08
C LEU A 7 -12.27 -2.70 -12.61
N LYS A 8 -13.40 -2.51 -11.92
CA LYS A 8 -14.28 -1.40 -12.20
C LYS A 8 -13.58 -0.07 -11.91
N SER A 9 -13.85 0.93 -12.76
CA SER A 9 -13.51 2.31 -12.47
C SER A 9 -14.51 2.90 -11.47
N LEU A 10 -14.01 3.58 -10.46
CA LEU A 10 -14.78 4.28 -9.44
C LEU A 10 -14.76 5.77 -9.78
N ASN A 11 -15.93 6.33 -10.13
CA ASN A 11 -16.06 7.77 -10.42
C ASN A 11 -15.99 8.63 -9.14
N LYS A 12 -16.07 8.01 -7.97
CA LYS A 12 -15.91 8.64 -6.66
C LYS A 12 -15.15 7.69 -5.76
N ALA A 13 -14.15 8.21 -5.06
CA ALA A 13 -13.42 7.45 -4.05
C ALA A 13 -14.37 7.00 -2.92
N PRO A 14 -14.45 5.69 -2.62
CA PRO A 14 -15.17 5.18 -1.46
C PRO A 14 -14.60 5.81 -0.18
N LYS A 15 -15.42 6.12 0.80
CA LYS A 15 -14.97 6.66 2.09
C LYS A 15 -15.45 5.77 3.22
N GLY A 16 -14.65 5.64 4.26
CA GLY A 16 -14.94 4.88 5.47
C GLY A 16 -13.66 4.61 6.26
N ASP A 17 -13.81 4.31 7.54
CA ASP A 17 -12.66 4.11 8.45
C ASP A 17 -11.86 2.84 8.12
N ASN A 18 -12.47 1.91 7.39
CA ASN A 18 -11.89 0.66 6.88
C ASN A 18 -11.39 0.77 5.43
N ILE A 19 -11.43 1.95 4.80
CA ILE A 19 -11.00 2.11 3.42
C ILE A 19 -9.57 2.66 3.38
N VAL A 20 -8.72 1.98 2.64
CA VAL A 20 -7.37 2.45 2.33
C VAL A 20 -7.16 2.52 0.81
N TYR A 21 -6.14 3.25 0.41
CA TYR A 21 -5.77 3.46 -0.98
C TYR A 21 -4.34 3.02 -1.21
N ARG A 22 -4.07 2.63 -2.45
CA ARG A 22 -2.72 2.26 -2.87
C ARG A 22 -2.43 2.73 -4.28
N ALA A 23 -1.32 3.45 -4.43
CA ALA A 23 -0.67 3.67 -5.71
C ALA A 23 -0.08 2.34 -6.20
N LEU A 24 -0.43 1.94 -7.42
CA LEU A 24 0.04 0.68 -7.97
C LEU A 24 1.51 0.78 -8.40
N ASN A 25 2.30 -0.21 -8.00
CA ASN A 25 3.58 -0.49 -8.65
C ASN A 25 3.37 -1.48 -9.82
N GLN A 26 4.45 -1.78 -10.57
CA GLN A 26 4.37 -2.67 -11.72
C GLN A 26 3.88 -4.08 -11.38
N LYS A 27 4.38 -4.67 -10.29
CA LYS A 27 3.95 -6.00 -9.83
C LYS A 27 2.46 -6.01 -9.47
N ASP A 28 1.98 -4.96 -8.81
CA ASP A 28 0.56 -4.84 -8.49
C ASP A 28 -0.29 -4.81 -9.76
N PHE A 29 0.08 -3.94 -10.71
CA PHE A 29 -0.61 -3.80 -11.99
C PHE A 29 -0.66 -5.12 -12.75
N ASP A 30 0.48 -5.81 -12.89
CA ASP A 30 0.58 -7.08 -13.62
C ASP A 30 -0.27 -8.18 -13.00
N ARG A 31 -0.30 -8.26 -11.66
CA ARG A 31 -1.14 -9.24 -10.94
C ARG A 31 -2.63 -8.95 -11.13
N LEU A 32 -3.02 -7.69 -11.12
CA LEU A 32 -4.42 -7.30 -11.36
C LEU A 32 -4.87 -7.57 -12.80
N GLN A 33 -3.98 -7.43 -13.79
CA GLN A 33 -4.25 -7.87 -15.16
C GLN A 33 -4.53 -9.37 -15.25
N GLN A 34 -3.90 -10.17 -14.38
CA GLN A 34 -4.08 -11.62 -14.31
C GLN A 34 -5.31 -12.04 -13.48
N GLY A 35 -6.08 -11.08 -12.95
CA GLY A 35 -7.22 -11.39 -12.07
C GLY A 35 -6.79 -11.94 -10.70
N LEU A 36 -5.62 -11.52 -10.22
CA LEU A 36 -5.11 -11.86 -8.89
C LEU A 36 -5.21 -10.65 -7.95
N GLY A 37 -5.15 -10.91 -6.64
CA GLY A 37 -4.97 -9.85 -5.63
C GLY A 37 -3.54 -9.29 -5.62
N LEU A 38 -3.27 -8.40 -4.66
CA LEU A 38 -1.92 -7.88 -4.46
C LEU A 38 -1.09 -8.79 -3.57
N GLU A 39 0.22 -8.70 -3.76
CA GLU A 39 1.20 -9.46 -3.01
C GLU A 39 2.42 -8.57 -2.78
N ALA A 40 2.99 -8.64 -1.57
CA ALA A 40 4.17 -7.88 -1.18
C ALA A 40 5.31 -8.08 -2.18
N LYS A 41 6.23 -7.11 -2.25
CA LYS A 41 7.36 -7.18 -3.21
C LYS A 41 8.13 -8.49 -3.06
N ASN A 42 8.45 -8.87 -1.83
CA ASN A 42 8.94 -10.20 -1.46
C ASN A 42 8.12 -10.77 -0.28
N PRO A 43 7.13 -11.65 -0.51
CA PRO A 43 6.30 -12.25 0.56
C PRO A 43 7.06 -13.10 1.55
N THR A 44 8.22 -13.63 1.15
CA THR A 44 9.14 -14.39 2.01
C THR A 44 10.26 -13.51 2.59
N GLY A 45 10.13 -12.19 2.42
CA GLY A 45 11.05 -11.20 2.92
C GLY A 45 11.11 -11.20 4.45
N ASN A 46 12.24 -10.75 4.99
CA ASN A 46 12.51 -10.75 6.42
C ASN A 46 12.47 -9.35 7.05
N TRP A 47 12.21 -8.30 6.26
CA TRP A 47 12.12 -6.94 6.79
C TRP A 47 10.99 -6.81 7.81
N LYS A 48 11.35 -6.16 8.91
CA LYS A 48 10.39 -5.69 9.91
C LYS A 48 9.68 -4.43 9.41
N LEU A 49 8.64 -4.03 10.13
CA LEU A 49 7.81 -2.90 9.75
C LEU A 49 8.60 -1.57 9.73
N ASP A 50 9.58 -1.38 10.62
CA ASP A 50 10.44 -0.19 10.63
C ASP A 50 11.33 -0.12 9.38
N GLU A 51 11.92 -1.25 8.99
CA GLU A 51 12.69 -1.34 7.73
C GLU A 51 11.81 -1.04 6.52
N HIS A 52 10.58 -1.56 6.49
CA HIS A 52 9.58 -1.25 5.47
C HIS A 52 9.25 0.25 5.40
N LEU A 53 8.90 0.86 6.54
CA LEU A 53 8.49 2.27 6.59
C LEU A 53 9.63 3.20 6.13
N VAL A 54 10.87 2.87 6.48
CA VAL A 54 12.05 3.71 6.18
C VAL A 54 12.62 3.45 4.80
N SER A 55 12.60 2.19 4.33
CA SER A 55 13.31 1.76 3.12
C SER A 55 12.43 1.09 2.07
N GLY A 56 11.10 1.10 2.25
CA GLY A 56 10.12 0.43 1.38
C GLY A 56 10.12 0.93 -0.06
N SER A 57 10.55 2.18 -0.30
CA SER A 57 10.71 2.73 -1.66
C SER A 57 12.07 2.43 -2.29
N SER A 58 13.01 1.86 -1.54
CA SER A 58 14.35 1.55 -2.06
C SER A 58 14.34 0.31 -2.96
N LYS A 59 15.36 0.16 -3.83
CA LYS A 59 15.55 -1.06 -4.64
C LYS A 59 15.71 -2.32 -3.79
N LYS A 60 16.24 -2.21 -2.57
CA LYS A 60 16.43 -3.34 -1.65
C LYS A 60 15.11 -3.96 -1.20
N SER A 61 14.02 -3.19 -1.20
CA SER A 61 12.69 -3.71 -0.82
C SER A 61 12.26 -4.91 -1.67
N TRP A 62 12.64 -4.96 -2.94
CA TRP A 62 12.29 -6.07 -3.84
C TRP A 62 12.86 -7.43 -3.43
N SER A 63 13.92 -7.44 -2.62
CA SER A 63 14.52 -8.68 -2.12
C SER A 63 14.17 -8.96 -0.65
N ASN A 64 13.53 -8.04 0.06
CA ASN A 64 13.43 -8.15 1.52
C ASN A 64 12.07 -7.80 2.11
N ASP A 65 11.20 -7.09 1.39
CA ASP A 65 10.04 -6.41 1.96
C ASP A 65 8.75 -7.26 1.84
N PRO A 66 8.24 -7.83 2.94
CA PRO A 66 7.01 -8.60 2.97
C PRO A 66 5.76 -7.72 3.22
N TRP A 67 5.89 -6.40 3.20
CA TRP A 67 4.79 -5.49 3.47
C TRP A 67 4.29 -4.77 2.21
N ILE A 68 3.00 -4.44 2.23
CA ILE A 68 2.27 -3.69 1.22
C ILE A 68 1.85 -2.37 1.86
N SER A 69 2.52 -1.28 1.48
CA SER A 69 2.13 0.07 1.92
C SER A 69 0.77 0.47 1.33
N THR A 70 -0.15 0.89 2.20
CA THR A 70 -1.43 1.50 1.83
C THR A 70 -1.64 2.74 2.69
N THR A 71 -2.50 3.66 2.29
CA THR A 71 -2.73 4.91 3.03
C THR A 71 -4.22 5.15 3.25
N THR A 72 -4.59 5.74 4.37
CA THR A 72 -5.97 6.19 4.60
C THR A 72 -6.31 7.47 3.81
N ASP A 73 -5.32 8.11 3.18
CA ASP A 73 -5.50 9.35 2.45
C ASP A 73 -5.32 9.17 0.94
N LEU A 74 -6.38 9.46 0.20
CA LEU A 74 -6.39 9.37 -1.26
C LEU A 74 -5.34 10.29 -1.90
N GLU A 75 -5.15 11.49 -1.39
CA GLU A 75 -4.24 12.47 -2.00
C GLU A 75 -2.78 12.05 -1.80
N VAL A 76 -2.47 11.38 -0.67
CA VAL A 76 -1.17 10.73 -0.49
C VAL A 76 -0.95 9.63 -1.54
N ALA A 77 -1.94 8.75 -1.75
CA ALA A 77 -1.86 7.72 -2.78
C ALA A 77 -1.71 8.30 -4.19
N LYS A 78 -2.42 9.39 -4.51
CA LYS A 78 -2.25 10.08 -5.80
C LYS A 78 -0.85 10.66 -5.97
N GLY A 79 -0.31 11.31 -4.93
CA GLY A 79 1.06 11.83 -4.96
C GLY A 79 2.10 10.75 -5.23
N PHE A 80 1.97 9.57 -4.58
CA PHE A 80 2.86 8.43 -4.87
C PHE A 80 2.64 7.84 -6.26
N ASN A 81 1.40 7.83 -6.76
CA ASN A 81 1.11 7.38 -8.12
C ASN A 81 1.76 8.29 -9.17
N GLU A 82 1.66 9.62 -8.99
CA GLU A 82 2.26 10.62 -9.86
C GLU A 82 3.79 10.58 -9.83
N ALA A 83 4.40 10.39 -8.65
CA ALA A 83 5.85 10.27 -8.50
C ALA A 83 6.41 8.91 -8.99
N GLY A 84 5.55 7.91 -9.13
CA GLY A 84 5.89 6.56 -9.56
C GLY A 84 5.68 6.33 -11.05
N ASN A 85 5.13 5.15 -11.39
CA ASN A 85 4.88 4.75 -12.78
C ASN A 85 3.51 5.22 -13.31
N ASN A 86 2.74 5.96 -12.51
CA ASN A 86 1.40 6.44 -12.84
C ASN A 86 0.45 5.32 -13.34
N LEU A 87 0.47 4.17 -12.66
CA LEU A 87 -0.31 2.98 -13.03
C LEU A 87 -1.74 2.97 -12.46
N GLY A 88 -2.08 3.99 -11.66
CA GLY A 88 -3.38 4.20 -11.06
C GLY A 88 -3.37 3.99 -9.55
N VAL A 89 -4.48 4.40 -8.93
CA VAL A 89 -4.74 4.23 -7.51
C VAL A 89 -5.95 3.31 -7.35
N ILE A 90 -5.86 2.33 -6.46
CA ILE A 90 -6.99 1.48 -6.10
C ILE A 90 -7.51 1.82 -4.71
N ALA A 91 -8.81 1.58 -4.49
CA ALA A 91 -9.42 1.57 -3.17
C ALA A 91 -9.57 0.12 -2.67
N ILE A 92 -9.29 -0.09 -1.39
CA ILE A 92 -9.23 -1.39 -0.74
C ILE A 92 -10.10 -1.35 0.52
N ASP A 93 -10.95 -2.35 0.69
CA ASP A 93 -11.76 -2.58 1.89
C ASP A 93 -11.00 -3.48 2.87
N MET A 94 -10.51 -2.89 3.96
CA MET A 94 -9.73 -3.59 4.98
C MET A 94 -10.53 -4.64 5.76
N ASN A 95 -11.87 -4.60 5.75
CA ASN A 95 -12.68 -5.65 6.40
C ASN A 95 -12.58 -7.00 5.67
N LYS A 96 -12.08 -7.00 4.43
CA LYS A 96 -11.87 -8.21 3.63
C LYS A 96 -10.40 -8.63 3.59
N VAL A 97 -9.52 -7.91 4.29
CA VAL A 97 -8.10 -8.23 4.41
C VAL A 97 -7.90 -9.03 5.70
N ASN A 98 -7.68 -10.33 5.56
CA ASN A 98 -7.48 -11.23 6.71
C ASN A 98 -6.03 -11.24 7.22
N SER A 99 -5.10 -10.66 6.45
CA SER A 99 -3.69 -10.58 6.81
C SER A 99 -3.44 -9.49 7.86
N LYS A 100 -2.30 -9.60 8.54
CA LYS A 100 -1.90 -8.63 9.57
C LYS A 100 -1.71 -7.25 8.93
N ALA A 101 -2.36 -6.23 9.49
CA ALA A 101 -2.16 -4.83 9.12
C ALA A 101 -1.73 -4.02 10.34
N LEU A 102 -0.76 -3.11 10.16
CA LEU A 102 -0.20 -2.31 11.25
C LEU A 102 -0.07 -0.83 10.84
N LYS A 103 -0.19 0.05 11.82
CA LYS A 103 0.09 1.48 11.70
C LYS A 103 1.38 1.80 12.46
N GLY A 104 2.39 2.30 11.76
CA GLY A 104 3.70 2.57 12.36
C GLY A 104 3.62 3.52 13.56
N PHE A 105 2.76 4.54 13.50
CA PHE A 105 2.66 5.55 14.54
C PHE A 105 2.04 5.06 15.85
N GLU A 106 1.36 3.91 15.84
CA GLU A 106 0.82 3.26 17.03
C GLU A 106 1.87 2.38 17.74
N ILE A 107 3.00 2.12 17.08
CA ILE A 107 4.01 1.14 17.50
C ILE A 107 5.34 1.82 17.84
N TYR A 108 5.76 2.78 17.03
CA TYR A 108 7.08 3.41 17.14
C TYR A 108 7.02 4.71 17.94
N PRO A 109 8.09 5.05 18.69
CA PRO A 109 8.10 6.22 19.54
C PRO A 109 8.25 7.51 18.71
N ARG A 110 7.58 8.58 19.18
CA ARG A 110 7.74 9.93 18.64
C ARG A 110 9.02 10.58 19.19
N VAL A 111 10.16 10.22 18.61
CA VAL A 111 11.48 10.79 18.94
C VAL A 111 12.14 11.40 17.71
N ASN A 112 13.22 12.16 17.91
CA ASN A 112 13.98 12.76 16.80
C ASN A 112 15.10 11.84 16.33
N GLY A 113 15.64 12.11 15.14
CA GLY A 113 16.73 11.34 14.55
C GLY A 113 16.28 10.05 13.89
N VAL A 114 17.24 9.16 13.62
CA VAL A 114 17.01 7.91 12.85
C VAL A 114 15.98 7.00 13.52
N GLU A 115 16.00 6.92 14.85
CA GLU A 115 15.05 6.11 15.63
C GLU A 115 13.59 6.54 15.42
N GLY A 116 13.34 7.83 15.18
CA GLY A 116 12.00 8.37 14.97
C GLY A 116 11.47 8.24 13.55
N LEU A 117 12.30 7.86 12.57
CA LEU A 117 11.90 7.84 11.17
C LEU A 117 10.67 6.96 10.89
N PRO A 118 10.54 5.74 11.45
CA PRO A 118 9.35 4.92 11.27
C PRO A 118 8.06 5.62 11.73
N TYR A 119 8.09 6.29 12.88
CA TYR A 119 6.94 7.07 13.38
C TYR A 119 6.60 8.21 12.41
N HIS A 120 7.58 9.07 12.09
CA HIS A 120 7.34 10.26 11.27
C HIS A 120 6.87 9.92 9.86
N TYR A 121 7.45 8.90 9.23
CA TYR A 121 7.03 8.46 7.90
C TYR A 121 5.64 7.84 7.91
N SER A 122 5.31 7.00 8.89
CA SER A 122 3.96 6.43 8.98
C SER A 122 2.88 7.49 9.20
N ILE A 123 3.17 8.57 9.95
CA ILE A 123 2.25 9.71 10.10
C ILE A 123 2.13 10.49 8.78
N TRP A 124 3.27 10.85 8.17
CA TRP A 124 3.27 11.65 6.94
C TRP A 124 2.53 10.94 5.80
N GLN A 125 2.72 9.64 5.67
CA GLN A 125 2.08 8.81 4.65
C GLN A 125 0.67 8.35 5.06
N GLN A 126 0.25 8.59 6.30
CA GLN A 126 -0.98 8.04 6.89
C GLN A 126 -1.08 6.53 6.64
N GLU A 127 0.03 5.82 6.88
CA GLU A 127 0.23 4.48 6.36
C GLU A 127 -0.44 3.40 7.23
N VAL A 128 -1.09 2.46 6.54
CA VAL A 128 -1.47 1.14 7.03
C VAL A 128 -0.69 0.11 6.22
N SER A 129 0.28 -0.56 6.84
CA SER A 129 1.12 -1.54 6.16
C SER A 129 0.52 -2.94 6.32
N VAL A 130 0.18 -3.58 5.20
CA VAL A 130 -0.42 -4.93 5.16
C VAL A 130 0.64 -5.99 4.91
N PHE A 131 0.67 -7.05 5.70
CA PHE A 131 1.66 -8.13 5.57
C PHE A 131 1.24 -9.17 4.52
N GLY A 132 2.14 -9.49 3.60
CA GLY A 132 1.99 -10.61 2.67
C GLY A 132 1.11 -10.31 1.46
N GLU A 133 -0.21 -10.32 1.63
CA GLU A 133 -1.17 -10.27 0.52
C GLU A 133 -2.43 -9.46 0.85
N ILE A 134 -3.06 -8.95 -0.22
CA ILE A 134 -4.39 -8.34 -0.21
C ILE A 134 -5.23 -9.10 -1.24
N PRO A 135 -6.31 -9.79 -0.84
CA PRO A 135 -7.10 -10.60 -1.75
C PRO A 135 -7.86 -9.72 -2.75
N LEU A 136 -8.17 -10.27 -3.93
CA LEU A 136 -8.81 -9.52 -5.01
C LEU A 136 -10.19 -8.96 -4.62
N ASP A 137 -10.95 -9.67 -3.81
CA ASP A 137 -12.29 -9.29 -3.37
C ASP A 137 -12.30 -8.10 -2.38
N ALA A 138 -11.15 -7.81 -1.76
CA ALA A 138 -10.89 -6.59 -1.00
C ALA A 138 -10.72 -5.35 -1.90
N ILE A 139 -10.37 -5.53 -3.18
CA ILE A 139 -10.12 -4.43 -4.11
C ILE A 139 -11.44 -3.94 -4.68
N MET A 140 -11.83 -2.73 -4.28
CA MET A 140 -13.10 -2.14 -4.67
C MET A 140 -13.08 -1.63 -6.11
N GLY A 141 -11.91 -1.24 -6.62
CA GLY A 141 -11.74 -0.74 -7.99
C GLY A 141 -10.68 0.36 -8.09
N VAL A 142 -10.47 0.84 -9.32
CA VAL A 142 -9.53 1.94 -9.62
C VAL A 142 -10.23 3.27 -9.38
N VAL A 143 -9.61 4.15 -8.60
CA VAL A 143 -10.09 5.51 -8.33
C VAL A 143 -9.62 6.42 -9.45
N LYS A 144 -10.56 7.20 -10.01
CA LYS A 144 -10.26 8.27 -10.98
C LYS A 144 -9.97 9.61 -10.29
#